data_AF-A0A6A6V3W3-F1
#
_entry.id   AF-A0A6A6V3W3-F1
#
_cell.length_a   1.000
_cell.length_b   1.000
_cell.length_c   1.000
_cell.angle_alpha   90.00
_cell.angle_beta   90.00
_cell.angle_gamma   90.00
#
_symmetry.space_group_name_H-M   'P 1'
#
loop_
_entity.id
_entity.type
_entity.pdbx_description
1 polymer ?
#
loop_
_entity_poly.entity_id
_entity_poly.type
_entity_poly.pdbx_seq_one_letter_code
_entity_poly.pdbx_strand_id
1 'polypeptide(L)'
;NNVLWYFMNSPFYDASSNNQALLQYASSLPPNERTTIFNNRVAFEEALRKHYPSGRQFVVISEAKKETDPWVVQRQNVQLDERRERVVEVEATYYTIGGVRWVQAPSLREVLQTTRTLLDIFTTIQPLTTWSPSTSHTYLPPNLPSKSTLNPTTTTTNNSTTTSRAPSPTADSQLHPQPQTTTTDDTTATPFNESLLLSSFTLTDRYGDEFADENPLKGEPGALVFSSTAEQVKARNKAAAATAEAMAHAAA
;
A
#
# COMPACT_ATOMS: atom_id res chain seq x y z
N ASN A 1 -4.22 -47.06 -2.78
CA ASN A 1 -3.50 -46.25 -1.78
C ASN A 1 -4.51 -45.29 -1.15
N ASN A 2 -4.43 -45.06 0.15
CA ASN A 2 -5.45 -44.32 0.91
C ASN A 2 -4.88 -43.04 1.52
N VAL A 3 -5.25 -41.89 0.96
CA VAL A 3 -4.77 -40.58 1.43
C VAL A 3 -5.23 -40.24 2.85
N LEU A 4 -6.33 -40.85 3.33
CA LEU A 4 -6.86 -40.59 4.67
C LEU A 4 -5.85 -40.93 5.76
N TRP A 5 -4.95 -41.90 5.55
CA TRP A 5 -3.89 -42.23 6.50
C TRP A 5 -2.90 -41.07 6.72
N TYR A 6 -2.58 -40.32 5.67
CA TYR A 6 -1.78 -39.09 5.78
C TYR A 6 -2.58 -37.95 6.38
N PHE A 7 -3.88 -37.87 6.11
CA PHE A 7 -4.78 -36.88 6.71
C PHE A 7 -4.95 -37.10 8.23
N MET A 8 -4.97 -38.35 8.70
CA MET A 8 -5.08 -38.70 10.13
C MET A 8 -3.89 -38.22 10.98
N ASN A 9 -2.73 -37.99 10.34
CA ASN A 9 -1.55 -37.40 10.98
C ASN A 9 -1.51 -35.86 10.89
N SER A 10 -2.56 -35.23 10.34
CA SER A 10 -2.68 -33.77 10.23
C SER A 10 -3.36 -33.17 11.48
N PRO A 11 -3.09 -31.89 11.82
CA PRO A 11 -3.75 -31.22 12.95
C PRO A 11 -5.24 -30.93 12.70
N PHE A 12 -5.74 -31.17 11.48
CA PHE A 12 -7.16 -31.02 11.13
C PHE A 12 -7.97 -32.30 11.40
N TYR A 13 -7.30 -33.40 11.72
CA TYR A 13 -7.96 -34.66 12.04
C TYR A 13 -8.56 -34.64 13.44
N ASP A 14 -9.81 -35.10 13.53
CA ASP A 14 -10.54 -35.23 14.78
C ASP A 14 -10.58 -36.70 15.20
N ALA A 15 -9.88 -37.03 16.29
CA ALA A 15 -9.82 -38.37 16.85
C ALA A 15 -11.17 -38.84 17.46
N SER A 16 -12.15 -37.96 17.63
CA SER A 16 -13.52 -38.33 18.00
C SER A 16 -14.40 -38.74 16.80
N SER A 17 -13.88 -38.63 15.57
CA SER A 17 -14.61 -39.00 14.35
C SER A 17 -14.81 -40.51 14.18
N ASN A 18 -15.84 -40.88 13.42
CA ASN A 18 -16.14 -42.25 13.03
C ASN A 18 -14.97 -42.95 12.30
N ASN A 19 -14.10 -42.18 11.64
CA ASN A 19 -12.89 -42.71 11.01
C ASN A 19 -11.93 -43.34 12.04
N GLN A 20 -11.84 -42.78 13.25
CA GLN A 20 -10.99 -43.32 14.31
C GLN A 20 -11.62 -44.60 14.90
N ALA A 21 -12.94 -44.59 15.11
CA ALA A 21 -13.68 -45.77 15.54
C ALA A 21 -13.54 -46.92 14.52
N LEU A 22 -13.64 -46.61 13.21
CA LEU A 22 -13.40 -47.57 12.14
C LEU A 22 -11.95 -48.09 12.11
N LEU A 23 -10.95 -47.24 12.39
CA LEU A 23 -9.55 -47.67 12.50
C LEU A 23 -9.36 -48.67 13.66
N GLN A 24 -9.96 -48.39 14.82
CA GLN A 24 -9.95 -49.28 15.98
C GLN A 24 -10.67 -50.61 15.68
N TYR A 25 -11.85 -50.55 15.05
CA TYR A 25 -12.56 -51.75 14.58
C TYR A 25 -11.71 -52.58 13.60
N ALA A 26 -11.16 -51.95 12.56
CA ALA A 26 -10.32 -52.61 11.56
C ALA A 26 -9.02 -53.20 12.16
N SER A 27 -8.51 -52.66 13.26
CA SER A 27 -7.35 -53.23 13.96
C SER A 27 -7.65 -54.58 14.64
N SER A 28 -8.93 -54.84 14.98
CA SER A 28 -9.39 -56.10 15.57
C SER A 28 -9.75 -57.18 14.53
N LEU A 29 -9.87 -56.81 13.26
CA LEU A 29 -10.20 -57.72 12.16
C LEU A 29 -9.00 -58.60 11.74
N PRO A 30 -9.25 -59.74 11.07
CA PRO A 30 -8.20 -60.58 10.50
C PRO A 30 -7.25 -59.79 9.57
N PRO A 31 -5.95 -60.15 9.50
CA PRO A 31 -4.95 -59.37 8.76
C PRO A 31 -5.30 -59.07 7.30
N ASN A 32 -5.99 -59.99 6.62
CA ASN A 32 -6.35 -59.88 5.19
C ASN A 32 -7.48 -58.86 4.93
N GLU A 33 -8.47 -58.81 5.81
CA GLU A 33 -9.56 -57.81 5.73
C GLU A 33 -9.03 -56.43 6.08
N ARG A 34 -8.22 -56.37 7.14
CA ARG A 34 -7.55 -55.15 7.61
C ARG A 34 -6.69 -54.49 6.54
N THR A 35 -5.85 -55.25 5.81
CA THR A 35 -5.04 -54.70 4.71
C THR A 35 -5.89 -54.24 3.53
N THR A 36 -7.01 -54.92 3.26
CA THR A 36 -7.96 -54.52 2.20
C THR A 36 -8.59 -53.15 2.54
N ILE A 37 -9.11 -53.00 3.77
CA ILE A 37 -9.73 -51.75 4.25
C ILE A 37 -8.72 -50.60 4.30
N PHE A 38 -7.46 -50.82 4.73
CA PHE A 38 -6.49 -49.74 4.80
C PHE A 38 -5.92 -49.32 3.44
N ASN A 39 -5.66 -50.26 2.52
CA ASN A 39 -5.02 -49.94 1.23
C ASN A 39 -6.00 -49.41 0.16
N ASN A 40 -7.29 -49.81 0.25
CA ASN A 40 -8.34 -49.41 -0.67
C ASN A 40 -9.30 -48.39 -0.02
N ARG A 41 -9.28 -47.16 -0.55
CA ARG A 41 -10.16 -46.07 -0.11
C ARG A 41 -11.64 -46.41 -0.24
N VAL A 42 -12.05 -47.05 -1.34
CA VAL A 42 -13.47 -47.36 -1.59
C VAL A 42 -13.99 -48.33 -0.54
N ALA A 43 -13.21 -49.38 -0.23
CA ALA A 43 -13.53 -50.31 0.84
C ALA A 43 -13.57 -49.64 2.23
N PHE A 44 -12.70 -48.66 2.49
CA PHE A 44 -12.74 -47.86 3.71
C PHE A 44 -14.03 -47.03 3.82
N GLU A 45 -14.43 -46.33 2.74
CA GLU A 45 -15.66 -45.52 2.72
C GLU A 45 -16.93 -46.37 2.79
N GLU A 46 -16.95 -47.55 2.16
CA GLU A 46 -18.03 -48.52 2.27
C GLU A 46 -18.15 -49.08 3.69
N ALA A 47 -17.03 -49.45 4.32
CA ALA A 47 -17.01 -49.89 5.71
C ALA A 47 -17.48 -48.77 6.66
N LEU A 48 -17.08 -47.51 6.40
CA LEU A 48 -17.53 -46.34 7.16
C LEU A 48 -19.05 -46.17 7.06
N ARG A 49 -19.63 -46.24 5.85
CA ARG A 49 -21.08 -46.16 5.62
C ARG A 49 -21.85 -47.33 6.28
N LYS A 50 -21.26 -48.53 6.29
CA LYS A 50 -21.87 -49.76 6.84
C LYS A 50 -21.87 -49.80 8.37
N HIS A 51 -20.73 -49.48 9.00
CA HIS A 51 -20.56 -49.60 10.44
C HIS A 51 -20.92 -48.32 11.21
N TYR A 52 -20.79 -47.15 10.59
CA TYR A 52 -21.03 -45.84 11.19
C TYR A 52 -21.99 -45.01 10.31
N PRO A 53 -23.30 -45.33 10.31
CA PRO A 53 -24.25 -44.73 9.39
C PRO A 53 -24.50 -43.24 9.63
N SER A 54 -24.23 -42.73 10.84
CA SER A 54 -24.35 -41.33 11.27
C SER A 54 -23.15 -40.91 12.12
N GLY A 55 -22.95 -39.59 12.30
CA GLY A 55 -21.87 -38.96 13.03
C GLY A 55 -20.84 -38.25 12.12
N ARG A 56 -19.79 -37.71 12.74
CA ARG A 56 -18.71 -36.99 12.04
C ARG A 56 -17.79 -37.98 11.30
N GLN A 57 -17.65 -37.80 10.00
CA GLN A 57 -16.78 -38.59 9.12
C GLN A 57 -15.91 -37.69 8.24
N PHE A 58 -14.72 -38.19 7.87
CA PHE A 58 -13.85 -37.60 6.86
C PHE A 58 -13.89 -38.46 5.59
N VAL A 59 -14.22 -37.83 4.45
CA VAL A 59 -14.42 -38.51 3.15
C VAL A 59 -13.65 -37.78 2.06
N VAL A 60 -13.06 -38.51 1.12
CA VAL A 60 -12.36 -37.94 -0.04
C VAL A 60 -13.37 -37.62 -1.15
N ILE A 61 -13.26 -36.45 -1.76
CA ILE A 61 -14.18 -35.99 -2.82
C ILE A 61 -13.47 -35.82 -4.15
N SER A 62 -12.26 -35.27 -4.14
CA SER A 62 -11.41 -35.20 -5.32
C SER A 62 -10.14 -36.00 -5.09
N GLU A 63 -9.89 -36.92 -6.01
CA GLU A 63 -8.65 -37.67 -6.10
C GLU A 63 -7.63 -36.88 -6.92
N ALA A 64 -6.37 -36.92 -6.52
CA ALA A 64 -5.28 -36.37 -7.32
C ALA A 64 -5.07 -37.26 -8.56
N LYS A 65 -5.32 -36.74 -9.76
CA LYS A 65 -5.13 -37.49 -11.03
C LYS A 65 -3.67 -37.48 -11.47
N LYS A 66 -2.95 -36.41 -11.11
CA LYS A 66 -1.50 -36.23 -11.24
C LYS A 66 -0.89 -35.96 -9.87
N GLU A 67 0.40 -36.17 -9.74
CA GLU A 67 1.16 -35.92 -8.49
C GLU A 67 1.07 -34.46 -8.00
N THR A 68 0.87 -33.52 -8.93
CA THR A 68 0.66 -32.08 -8.65
C THR A 68 -0.76 -31.72 -8.22
N ASP A 69 -1.74 -32.59 -8.45
CA ASP A 69 -3.14 -32.27 -8.22
C ASP A 69 -3.49 -32.36 -6.73
N PRO A 70 -4.35 -31.47 -6.20
CA PRO A 70 -4.71 -31.51 -4.79
C PRO A 70 -5.65 -32.68 -4.48
N TRP A 71 -5.35 -33.44 -3.43
CA TRP A 71 -6.35 -34.26 -2.75
C TRP A 71 -7.32 -33.36 -2.01
N VAL A 72 -8.63 -33.65 -2.09
CA VAL A 72 -9.67 -32.89 -1.38
C VAL A 72 -10.44 -33.82 -0.44
N VAL A 73 -10.44 -33.49 0.84
CA VAL A 73 -11.11 -34.22 1.93
C VAL A 73 -12.15 -33.30 2.56
N GLN A 74 -13.37 -33.78 2.78
CA GLN A 74 -14.38 -33.07 3.57
C GLN A 74 -14.59 -33.70 4.93
N ARG A 75 -14.81 -32.85 5.93
CA ARG A 75 -15.40 -33.22 7.21
C ARG A 75 -16.91 -33.03 7.10
N GLN A 76 -17.62 -34.14 7.20
CA GLN A 76 -19.06 -34.22 7.04
C GLN A 76 -19.68 -34.70 8.35
N ASN A 77 -20.70 -34.00 8.83
CA ASN A 77 -21.56 -34.48 9.89
C ASN A 77 -22.77 -35.17 9.23
N VAL A 78 -22.89 -36.48 9.44
CA VAL A 78 -23.97 -37.26 8.83
C VAL A 78 -25.07 -37.48 9.85
N GLN A 79 -26.26 -37.03 9.53
CA GLN A 79 -27.45 -37.24 10.36
C GLN A 79 -28.40 -38.21 9.65
N LEU A 80 -29.11 -39.01 10.45
CA LEU A 80 -30.20 -39.86 9.96
C LEU A 80 -31.49 -39.12 10.26
N ASP A 81 -32.25 -38.81 9.21
CA ASP A 81 -33.59 -38.22 9.35
C ASP A 81 -34.59 -39.22 9.95
N GLU A 82 -35.79 -38.78 10.34
CA GLU A 82 -36.87 -39.64 10.85
C GLU A 82 -37.20 -40.79 9.89
N ARG A 83 -37.02 -40.56 8.57
CA ARG A 83 -37.19 -41.54 7.49
C ARG A 83 -36.01 -42.49 7.31
N ARG A 84 -34.96 -42.37 8.13
CA ARG A 84 -33.63 -43.02 8.00
C ARG A 84 -32.88 -42.66 6.72
N GLU A 85 -33.24 -41.54 6.08
CA GLU A 85 -32.47 -40.98 4.97
C GLU A 85 -31.20 -40.27 5.50
N ARG A 86 -30.14 -40.31 4.69
CA ARG A 86 -28.80 -39.81 5.08
C ARG A 86 -28.68 -38.33 4.72
N VAL A 87 -28.88 -37.45 5.69
CA VAL A 87 -28.61 -36.01 5.56
C VAL A 87 -27.13 -35.75 5.80
N VAL A 88 -26.45 -35.12 4.84
CA VAL A 88 -25.00 -34.85 4.91
C VAL A 88 -24.77 -33.35 5.04
N GLU A 89 -24.37 -32.92 6.23
CA GLU A 89 -23.93 -31.56 6.50
C GLU A 89 -22.42 -31.45 6.29
N VAL A 90 -21.96 -30.50 5.48
CA VAL A 90 -20.53 -30.28 5.23
C VAL A 90 -20.00 -29.22 6.19
N GLU A 91 -19.24 -29.63 7.20
CA GLU A 91 -18.67 -28.71 8.20
C GLU A 91 -17.42 -27.99 7.67
N ALA A 92 -16.54 -28.70 6.95
CA ALA A 92 -15.27 -28.15 6.46
C ALA A 92 -14.73 -28.91 5.24
N THR A 93 -13.97 -28.21 4.38
CA THR A 93 -13.20 -28.80 3.28
C THR A 93 -11.71 -28.55 3.50
N TYR A 94 -10.89 -29.57 3.27
CA TYR A 94 -9.44 -29.54 3.36
C TYR A 94 -8.83 -29.98 2.03
N TYR A 95 -7.68 -29.43 1.69
CA TYR A 95 -6.94 -29.82 0.48
C TYR A 95 -5.43 -29.83 0.70
N THR A 96 -4.70 -30.56 -0.16
CA THR A 96 -3.23 -30.56 -0.14
C THR A 96 -2.66 -29.50 -1.08
N ILE A 97 -1.75 -28.65 -0.58
CA ILE A 97 -0.87 -27.82 -1.43
C ILE A 97 0.42 -28.60 -1.71
N GLY A 98 0.75 -28.75 -3.00
CA GLY A 98 1.98 -29.41 -3.45
C GLY A 98 2.14 -30.85 -2.96
N GLY A 99 1.04 -31.59 -2.79
CA GLY A 99 1.02 -32.98 -2.32
C GLY A 99 1.41 -33.23 -0.84
N VAL A 100 2.05 -32.26 -0.16
CA VAL A 100 2.67 -32.47 1.16
C VAL A 100 1.92 -31.80 2.31
N ARG A 101 1.34 -30.61 2.10
CA ARG A 101 0.78 -29.79 3.19
C ARG A 101 -0.74 -29.72 3.12
N TRP A 102 -1.40 -30.21 4.17
CA TRP A 102 -2.83 -30.00 4.38
C TRP A 102 -3.13 -28.56 4.77
N VAL A 103 -4.20 -28.00 4.20
CA VAL A 103 -4.77 -26.69 4.55
C VAL A 103 -6.29 -26.77 4.54
N GLN A 104 -6.94 -25.92 5.33
CA GLN A 104 -8.39 -25.75 5.31
C GLN A 104 -8.79 -24.73 4.22
N ALA A 105 -9.85 -25.03 3.47
CA ALA A 105 -10.44 -24.08 2.55
C ALA A 105 -11.18 -22.97 3.34
N PRO A 106 -10.92 -21.68 3.07
CA PRO A 106 -11.65 -20.58 3.71
C PRO A 106 -13.10 -20.54 3.23
N SER A 107 -14.00 -20.05 4.08
CA SER A 107 -15.39 -19.81 3.65
C SER A 107 -15.48 -18.57 2.74
N LEU A 108 -16.45 -18.57 1.81
CA LEU A 108 -16.72 -17.39 0.98
C LEU A 108 -17.01 -16.13 1.84
N ARG A 109 -17.68 -16.31 2.99
CA ARG A 109 -17.94 -15.24 3.96
C ARG A 109 -16.63 -14.61 4.47
N GLU A 110 -15.63 -15.40 4.83
CA GLU A 110 -14.34 -14.89 5.32
C GLU A 110 -13.55 -14.16 4.22
N VAL A 111 -13.56 -14.68 3.00
CA VAL A 111 -12.93 -14.02 1.85
C VAL A 111 -13.60 -12.67 1.60
N LEU A 112 -14.94 -12.63 1.54
CA LEU A 112 -15.70 -11.39 1.37
C LEU A 112 -15.48 -10.41 2.52
N GLN A 113 -15.49 -10.89 3.76
CA GLN A 113 -15.21 -10.06 4.95
C GLN A 113 -13.81 -9.45 4.91
N THR A 114 -12.80 -10.19 4.45
CA THR A 114 -11.43 -9.68 4.28
C THR A 114 -11.37 -8.63 3.16
N THR A 115 -12.04 -8.86 2.02
CA THR A 115 -12.10 -7.83 0.95
C THR A 115 -12.85 -6.58 1.40
N ARG A 116 -13.86 -6.73 2.27
CA ARG A 116 -14.62 -5.63 2.86
C ARG A 116 -13.75 -4.79 3.80
N THR A 117 -13.04 -5.41 4.73
CA THR A 117 -12.15 -4.68 5.65
C THR A 117 -11.02 -3.97 4.92
N LEU A 118 -10.47 -4.57 3.84
CA LEU A 118 -9.49 -3.89 2.99
C LEU A 118 -10.10 -2.67 2.28
N LEU A 119 -11.32 -2.77 1.75
CA LEU A 119 -12.02 -1.63 1.14
C LEU A 119 -12.30 -0.53 2.16
N ASP A 120 -12.75 -0.88 3.37
CA ASP A 120 -12.99 0.09 4.44
C ASP A 120 -11.66 0.77 4.88
N ILE A 121 -10.53 0.06 4.88
CA ILE A 121 -9.18 0.63 5.09
C ILE A 121 -8.79 1.58 3.94
N PHE A 122 -9.05 1.23 2.68
CA PHE A 122 -8.75 2.13 1.56
C PHE A 122 -9.60 3.41 1.59
N THR A 123 -10.90 3.31 1.89
CA THR A 123 -11.78 4.49 1.98
C THR A 123 -11.42 5.41 3.16
N THR A 124 -10.93 4.85 4.26
CA THR A 124 -10.46 5.66 5.42
C THR A 124 -9.10 6.31 5.19
N ILE A 125 -8.19 5.70 4.42
CA ILE A 125 -6.87 6.29 4.11
C ILE A 125 -6.94 7.32 2.97
N GLN A 126 -7.83 7.13 1.98
CA GLN A 126 -7.98 8.03 0.83
C GLN A 126 -8.03 9.54 1.19
N PRO A 127 -8.83 10.02 2.16
CA PRO A 127 -8.87 11.45 2.52
C PRO A 127 -7.66 11.95 3.33
N LEU A 128 -6.80 11.06 3.86
CA LEU A 128 -5.60 11.47 4.60
C LEU A 128 -4.46 11.90 3.68
N THR A 129 -4.45 11.47 2.41
CA THR A 129 -3.40 11.84 1.46
C THR A 129 -3.85 12.99 0.58
N THR A 130 -3.18 14.14 0.68
CA THR A 130 -3.25 15.19 -0.34
C THR A 130 -2.10 15.01 -1.33
N TRP A 131 -2.33 15.30 -2.61
CA TRP A 131 -1.27 15.27 -3.64
C TRP A 131 -1.14 16.64 -4.29
N SER A 132 0.09 17.13 -4.41
CA SER A 132 0.43 18.35 -5.14
C SER A 132 1.61 18.10 -6.08
N PRO A 133 1.60 18.63 -7.33
CA PRO A 133 2.73 18.49 -8.26
C PRO A 133 4.08 18.98 -7.69
N SER A 134 4.06 19.98 -6.80
CA SER A 134 5.28 20.56 -6.19
C SER A 134 5.85 19.75 -5.03
N THR A 135 5.00 18.99 -4.33
CA THR A 135 5.30 18.45 -2.98
C THR A 135 5.01 16.94 -2.87
N SER A 136 4.50 16.32 -3.94
CA SER A 136 4.04 14.94 -3.99
C SER A 136 2.93 14.64 -2.96
N HIS A 137 2.90 13.43 -2.38
CA HIS A 137 1.92 13.05 -1.36
C HIS A 137 2.26 13.63 0.01
N THR A 138 1.30 14.32 0.62
CA THR A 138 1.40 14.94 1.94
C THR A 138 0.27 14.47 2.84
N TYR A 139 0.61 14.07 4.08
CA TYR A 139 -0.33 13.58 5.10
C TYR A 139 -0.78 14.66 6.10
N LEU A 140 -0.31 15.90 5.91
CA LEU A 140 -0.72 17.06 6.71
C LEU A 140 -2.05 17.60 6.17
N PRO A 141 -3.03 17.93 7.01
CA PRO A 141 -4.26 18.53 6.54
C PRO A 141 -3.97 19.94 5.97
N PRO A 142 -4.57 20.30 4.82
CA PRO A 142 -4.31 21.59 4.16
C PRO A 142 -4.75 22.81 5.00
N ASN A 143 -5.63 22.57 5.98
CA ASN A 143 -6.18 23.58 6.88
C ASN A 143 -5.48 23.59 8.26
N LEU A 144 -4.20 23.23 8.34
CA LEU A 144 -3.38 23.55 9.51
C LEU A 144 -3.32 25.09 9.61
N PRO A 145 -3.88 25.71 10.67
CA PRO A 145 -3.72 27.15 10.84
C PRO A 145 -2.24 27.42 11.13
N SER A 146 -1.54 27.99 10.15
CA SER A 146 -0.21 28.54 10.35
C SER A 146 -0.27 29.45 11.57
N LYS A 147 0.39 29.04 12.67
CA LYS A 147 0.35 29.74 13.96
C LYS A 147 1.14 31.03 13.90
N SER A 148 0.60 32.02 13.18
CA SER A 148 1.13 33.36 12.99
C SER A 148 0.20 34.36 13.66
N THR A 149 0.20 34.33 14.98
CA THR A 149 -0.40 35.35 15.84
C THR A 149 0.66 35.81 16.85
N LEU A 150 1.69 36.49 16.34
CA LEU A 150 2.64 37.35 17.06
C LEU A 150 3.43 38.17 16.02
N ASN A 151 3.78 39.42 16.36
CA ASN A 151 4.23 40.45 15.42
C ASN A 151 5.55 40.12 14.68
N PRO A 152 5.76 40.67 13.46
CA PRO A 152 6.91 40.36 12.62
C PRO A 152 8.16 41.14 13.03
N THR A 153 8.91 40.58 13.97
CA THR A 153 10.38 40.67 13.98
C THR A 153 10.95 39.26 13.91
N THR A 154 12.07 39.03 13.25
CA THR A 154 12.00 38.71 11.80
C THR A 154 12.74 37.34 11.58
N THR A 155 13.51 37.06 10.51
CA THR A 155 14.18 35.78 10.07
C THR A 155 13.34 34.84 9.20
N THR A 156 13.80 34.64 7.97
CA THR A 156 13.44 33.52 7.09
C THR A 156 14.50 32.42 7.10
N THR A 157 14.24 31.33 7.83
CA THR A 157 14.88 30.02 7.57
C THR A 157 13.86 29.10 6.89
N ASN A 158 13.66 29.28 5.58
CA ASN A 158 12.89 28.34 4.76
C ASN A 158 13.75 27.11 4.45
N ASN A 159 13.83 26.19 5.41
CA ASN A 159 14.23 24.80 5.17
C ASN A 159 13.31 23.87 5.98
N SER A 160 12.31 23.32 5.29
CA SER A 160 11.41 22.28 5.81
C SER A 160 11.51 21.01 4.97
N THR A 161 12.73 20.52 4.76
CA THR A 161 12.95 19.08 4.58
C THR A 161 12.64 18.40 5.90
N THR A 162 11.42 17.89 6.07
CA THR A 162 11.01 17.15 7.28
C THR A 162 11.63 15.75 7.34
N THR A 163 12.92 15.69 7.60
CA THR A 163 13.56 14.51 8.21
C THR A 163 13.51 14.67 9.73
N SER A 164 12.95 13.68 10.42
CA SER A 164 12.60 13.71 11.84
C SER A 164 13.73 14.11 12.81
N ARG A 165 13.55 15.18 13.60
CA ARG A 165 14.19 15.30 14.94
C ARG A 165 13.52 16.32 15.87
N ALA A 166 13.84 16.19 17.16
CA ALA A 166 13.25 16.88 18.32
C ALA A 166 13.74 18.35 18.49
N PRO A 167 13.11 19.18 19.37
CA PRO A 167 13.15 20.65 19.26
C PRO A 167 14.13 21.39 20.22
N SER A 168 14.23 22.72 20.03
CA SER A 168 14.67 23.82 20.96
C SER A 168 15.99 24.57 20.55
N PRO A 169 16.27 25.83 20.98
CA PRO A 169 15.65 27.08 20.44
C PRO A 169 16.55 28.37 20.36
N THR A 170 16.38 29.25 19.34
CA THR A 170 16.58 30.76 19.26
C THR A 170 16.53 31.20 17.77
N ALA A 171 15.74 32.19 17.27
CA ALA A 171 15.78 33.68 17.36
C ALA A 171 17.05 34.32 16.69
N ASP A 172 17.08 35.33 15.79
CA ASP A 172 16.11 36.31 15.20
C ASP A 172 16.61 36.96 13.85
N SER A 173 15.70 37.57 13.03
CA SER A 173 15.87 38.62 11.95
C SER A 173 16.52 38.34 10.56
N GLN A 174 15.98 38.60 9.33
CA GLN A 174 15.07 39.65 8.76
C GLN A 174 13.87 39.18 7.84
N LEU A 175 13.00 40.09 7.31
CA LEU A 175 11.80 39.87 6.41
C LEU A 175 11.43 41.13 5.54
N HIS A 176 10.86 40.98 4.32
CA HIS A 176 9.91 41.93 3.67
C HIS A 176 9.09 41.26 2.50
N PRO A 177 7.96 41.83 1.98
CA PRO A 177 6.72 41.05 1.80
C PRO A 177 5.96 41.22 0.45
N GLN A 178 4.94 40.37 0.19
CA GLN A 178 3.83 40.68 -0.72
C GLN A 178 2.54 39.92 -0.29
N PRO A 179 1.31 40.44 -0.54
CA PRO A 179 0.14 40.14 0.30
C PRO A 179 -0.76 38.98 -0.18
N GLN A 180 -1.57 38.50 0.76
CA GLN A 180 -2.68 37.56 0.54
C GLN A 180 -3.91 38.26 -0.03
N THR A 181 -4.71 37.55 -0.83
CA THR A 181 -6.18 37.64 -0.84
C THR A 181 -6.78 36.24 -0.98
N THR A 182 -8.06 36.10 -0.61
CA THR A 182 -8.69 34.83 -0.22
C THR A 182 -9.84 34.39 -1.15
N THR A 183 -10.44 33.23 -0.80
CA THR A 183 -11.81 32.76 -1.07
C THR A 183 -12.16 32.10 -2.42
N THR A 184 -12.23 30.75 -2.35
CA THR A 184 -13.35 29.83 -2.76
C THR A 184 -13.90 29.73 -4.19
N ASP A 185 -14.33 28.49 -4.46
CA ASP A 185 -15.21 27.96 -5.52
C ASP A 185 -14.69 27.75 -6.95
N ASP A 186 -14.47 26.45 -7.22
CA ASP A 186 -15.07 25.63 -8.29
C ASP A 186 -14.78 25.89 -9.78
N THR A 187 -14.80 24.78 -10.53
CA THR A 187 -14.58 24.61 -11.98
C THR A 187 -13.16 24.82 -12.53
N THR A 188 -12.72 23.84 -13.33
CA THR A 188 -11.34 23.67 -13.81
C THR A 188 -10.99 24.55 -15.01
N ALA A 189 -10.96 25.86 -14.80
CA ALA A 189 -10.14 26.78 -15.59
C ALA A 189 -9.34 27.62 -14.60
N THR A 190 -8.01 27.59 -14.67
CA THR A 190 -7.16 28.39 -13.77
C THR A 190 -7.54 29.87 -13.94
N PRO A 191 -8.12 30.53 -12.92
CA PRO A 191 -8.57 31.91 -13.07
C PRO A 191 -7.36 32.80 -13.36
N PHE A 192 -7.50 33.67 -14.36
CA PHE A 192 -6.45 34.58 -14.76
C PHE A 192 -6.09 35.50 -13.60
N ASN A 193 -4.88 35.33 -13.05
CA ASN A 193 -4.46 36.03 -11.85
C ASN A 193 -3.79 37.36 -12.24
N GLU A 194 -4.61 38.43 -12.29
CA GLU A 194 -4.16 39.78 -12.62
C GLU A 194 -3.08 40.32 -11.65
N SER A 195 -3.12 39.95 -10.37
CA SER A 195 -2.12 40.42 -9.40
C SER A 195 -0.77 39.74 -9.63
N LEU A 196 -0.77 38.45 -9.99
CA LEU A 196 0.43 37.74 -10.42
C LEU A 196 0.96 38.34 -11.73
N LEU A 197 0.10 38.59 -12.73
CA LEU A 197 0.49 39.23 -13.99
C LEU A 197 1.16 40.59 -13.75
N LEU A 198 0.52 41.49 -13.00
CA LEU A 198 1.06 42.82 -12.71
C LEU A 198 2.37 42.72 -11.91
N SER A 199 2.45 41.79 -10.94
CA SER A 199 3.71 41.55 -10.21
C SER A 199 4.84 41.09 -11.15
N SER A 200 4.54 40.22 -12.11
CA SER A 200 5.52 39.75 -13.10
C SER A 200 6.03 40.90 -13.98
N PHE A 201 5.14 41.78 -14.47
CA PHE A 201 5.56 42.98 -15.20
C PHE A 201 6.45 43.89 -14.35
N THR A 202 6.13 44.11 -13.07
CA THR A 202 7.00 44.94 -12.20
C THR A 202 8.34 44.29 -11.88
N LEU A 203 8.43 42.95 -11.87
CA LEU A 203 9.69 42.24 -11.73
C LEU A 203 10.51 42.29 -13.02
N THR A 204 9.88 42.13 -14.18
CA THR A 204 10.55 42.27 -15.49
C THR A 204 11.07 43.69 -15.72
N ASP A 205 10.33 44.73 -15.32
CA ASP A 205 10.78 46.13 -15.43
C ASP A 205 11.98 46.43 -14.51
N ARG A 206 12.02 45.84 -13.30
CA ARG A 206 13.13 46.03 -12.35
C ARG A 206 14.38 45.19 -12.65
N TYR A 207 14.19 43.95 -13.09
CA TYR A 207 15.26 42.94 -13.18
C TYR A 207 15.53 42.44 -14.61
N GLY A 208 14.84 42.96 -15.62
CA GLY A 208 14.96 42.50 -17.02
C GLY A 208 16.35 42.72 -17.65
N ASP A 209 17.14 43.65 -17.11
CA ASP A 209 18.53 43.91 -17.50
C ASP A 209 19.57 43.16 -16.64
N GLU A 210 19.15 42.35 -15.66
CA GLU A 210 20.05 41.65 -14.72
C GLU A 210 20.30 40.20 -15.14
N PHE A 211 21.25 40.01 -16.06
CA PHE A 211 21.65 38.69 -16.55
C PHE A 211 22.74 38.04 -15.68
N ALA A 212 22.61 36.74 -15.43
CA ALA A 212 23.47 35.98 -14.50
C ALA A 212 24.85 35.61 -15.07
N ASP A 213 25.05 35.77 -16.37
CA ASP A 213 26.34 35.68 -17.08
C ASP A 213 27.18 36.96 -16.91
N GLU A 214 26.54 38.12 -17.01
CA GLU A 214 27.15 39.43 -16.76
C GLU A 214 27.48 39.66 -15.27
N ASN A 215 26.61 39.17 -14.37
CA ASN A 215 26.76 39.33 -12.94
C ASN A 215 26.59 37.99 -12.20
N PRO A 216 27.67 37.24 -11.95
CA PRO A 216 27.56 35.90 -11.36
C PRO A 216 27.03 35.96 -9.92
N LEU A 217 26.11 35.04 -9.62
CA LEU A 217 25.61 34.80 -8.27
C LEU A 217 26.69 34.13 -7.41
N LYS A 218 26.90 34.64 -6.19
CA LYS A 218 27.83 34.09 -5.19
C LYS A 218 27.11 33.91 -3.87
N GLY A 219 27.42 32.83 -3.15
CA GLY A 219 26.85 32.55 -1.83
C GLY A 219 26.67 31.06 -1.57
N GLU A 220 26.21 30.75 -0.36
CA GLU A 220 25.83 29.38 0.02
C GLU A 220 24.40 29.06 -0.42
N PRO A 221 24.02 27.77 -0.56
CA PRO A 221 22.65 27.39 -0.91
C PRO A 221 21.62 27.96 0.09
N GLY A 222 20.82 28.91 -0.38
CA GLY A 222 19.84 29.65 0.43
C GLY A 222 20.15 31.14 0.62
N ALA A 223 21.35 31.61 0.27
CA ALA A 223 21.77 33.02 0.37
C ALA A 223 22.63 33.45 -0.83
N LEU A 224 22.12 33.29 -2.05
CA LEU A 224 22.77 33.77 -3.27
C LEU A 224 22.61 35.28 -3.40
N VAL A 225 23.72 36.00 -3.55
CA VAL A 225 23.79 37.44 -3.78
C VAL A 225 24.56 37.71 -5.07
N PHE A 226 24.13 38.71 -5.85
CA PHE A 226 24.88 39.16 -7.02
C PHE A 226 26.28 39.67 -6.64
N SER A 227 27.28 39.38 -7.47
CA SER A 227 28.67 39.77 -7.18
C SER A 227 28.94 41.28 -7.22
N SER A 228 28.07 42.06 -7.85
CA SER A 228 28.13 43.52 -7.98
C SER A 228 26.74 44.14 -8.16
N THR A 229 26.61 45.45 -8.00
CA THR A 229 25.34 46.17 -8.18
C THR A 229 25.03 46.43 -9.65
N ALA A 230 23.76 46.42 -10.05
CA ALA A 230 23.32 46.60 -11.45
C ALA A 230 23.88 47.87 -12.14
N GLU A 231 23.98 49.00 -11.42
CA GLU A 231 24.60 50.23 -11.95
C GLU A 231 26.08 50.03 -12.31
N GLN A 232 26.81 49.23 -11.53
CA GLN A 232 28.23 48.95 -11.76
C GLN A 232 28.43 48.03 -12.97
N VAL A 233 27.53 47.07 -13.17
CA VAL A 233 27.49 46.22 -14.38
C VAL A 233 27.16 47.05 -15.61
N LYS A 234 26.10 47.89 -15.55
CA LYS A 234 25.74 48.80 -16.65
C LYS A 234 26.85 49.80 -16.99
N ALA A 235 27.54 50.35 -15.99
CA ALA A 235 28.70 51.23 -16.20
C ALA A 235 29.89 50.49 -16.84
N ARG A 236 30.20 49.27 -16.38
CA ARG A 236 31.24 48.40 -16.96
C ARG A 236 30.94 48.06 -18.41
N ASN A 237 29.70 47.70 -18.73
CA ASN A 237 29.32 47.27 -20.07
C ASN A 237 29.25 48.45 -21.05
N LYS A 238 28.82 49.63 -20.58
CA LYS A 238 28.94 50.89 -21.33
C LYS A 238 30.40 51.29 -21.57
N ALA A 239 31.29 51.11 -20.60
CA ALA A 239 32.71 51.37 -20.77
C ALA A 239 33.35 50.39 -21.77
N ALA A 240 33.00 49.10 -21.71
CA ALA A 240 33.46 48.09 -22.65
C ALA A 240 32.99 48.38 -24.09
N ALA A 241 31.71 48.76 -24.26
CA ALA A 241 31.16 49.19 -25.56
C ALA A 241 31.89 50.42 -26.10
N ALA A 242 32.08 51.46 -25.28
CA ALA A 242 32.82 52.67 -25.69
C ALA A 242 34.29 52.38 -26.07
N THR A 243 34.96 51.45 -25.39
CA THR A 243 36.32 51.03 -25.80
C THR A 243 36.32 50.21 -27.09
N ALA A 244 35.30 49.37 -27.33
CA ALA A 244 35.16 48.62 -28.57
C ALA A 244 34.87 49.54 -29.77
N GLU A 245 34.00 50.54 -29.60
CA GLU A 245 33.72 51.57 -30.60
C GLU A 245 34.96 52.43 -30.89
N ALA A 246 35.73 52.82 -29.86
CA ALA A 246 36.98 53.54 -30.04
C ALA A 246 38.06 52.73 -30.78
N MET A 247 38.16 51.41 -30.53
CA MET A 247 39.05 50.53 -31.29
C MET A 247 38.57 50.32 -32.73
N ALA A 248 37.25 50.21 -32.96
CA ALA A 248 36.69 50.11 -34.31
C ALA A 248 36.93 51.39 -35.13
N HIS A 249 36.78 52.57 -34.52
CA HIS A 249 37.02 53.85 -35.18
C HIS A 249 38.52 54.18 -35.37
N ALA A 250 39.41 53.48 -34.67
CA ALA A 250 40.87 53.53 -34.88
C ALA A 250 41.39 52.49 -35.88
N ALA A 251 40.51 51.61 -36.39
CA ALA A 251 40.83 50.53 -37.34
C ALA A 251 40.23 50.75 -38.75
N ALA A 252 39.68 51.95 -39.00
CA ALA A 252 39.14 52.42 -40.28
C ALA A 252 39.90 53.66 -40.76
#